data_AF-A0AA37UIH5-F1
#
_entry.id   AF-A0AA37UIH5-F1
#
_cell.length_a   1.000
_cell.length_b   1.000
_cell.length_c   1.000
_cell.angle_alpha   90.00
_cell.angle_beta   90.00
_cell.angle_gamma   90.00
#
_symmetry.space_group_name_H-M   'P 1'
#
loop_
_entity.id
_entity.type
_entity.pdbx_description
1 polymer ?
#
loop_
_entity_poly.entity_id
_entity_poly.type
_entity_poly.pdbx_seq_one_letter_code
_entity_poly.pdbx_strand_id
1 'polypeptide(L)'
;MASFSRLVRFLARDGKTYYGDAILPSGVTDIAKARQARIVTGDIFGRHDVTENVADIRLLLSPLAPEHVKTVRCLGLNYANHAKESNMAIPKFPVLFYKPVTSLAGPTDPIPVHPIAQTGSTLDYECELVIVIGKTAADVSEDEALDYVLGYAVGNDVSHREWQIQRGGGQWSLGKGFDGWAPFGPGIVTNKVVKDPQNLKIFTKVNGETVQVGDAPQTQAMR
;
A
#
# COMPACT_ATOMS: atom_id res chain seq x y z
N MET A 1 -8.15 9.36 17.11
CA MET A 1 -7.02 9.29 16.15
C MET A 1 -6.00 8.31 16.69
N ALA A 2 -5.25 7.64 15.82
CA ALA A 2 -4.21 6.69 16.25
C ALA A 2 -3.17 7.35 17.17
N SER A 3 -2.74 6.64 18.21
CA SER A 3 -1.70 7.15 19.13
C SER A 3 -0.31 7.10 18.49
N PHE A 4 -0.05 6.16 17.59
CA PHE A 4 1.19 6.04 16.81
C PHE A 4 1.28 7.03 15.62
N SER A 5 2.50 7.23 15.13
CA SER A 5 2.77 8.04 13.92
C SER A 5 3.17 7.19 12.71
N ARG A 6 3.93 6.12 12.94
CA ARG A 6 4.51 5.22 11.92
C ARG A 6 4.33 3.78 12.38
N LEU A 7 3.15 3.21 12.15
CA LEU A 7 2.86 1.83 12.52
C LEU A 7 3.66 0.86 11.65
N VAL A 8 4.41 -0.02 12.28
CA VAL A 8 5.07 -1.17 11.65
C VAL A 8 4.60 -2.44 12.30
N ARG A 9 4.46 -3.49 11.50
CA ARG A 9 4.36 -4.87 11.98
C ARG A 9 5.70 -5.53 11.74
N PHE A 10 6.27 -6.15 12.76
CA PHE A 10 7.63 -6.68 12.67
C PHE A 10 7.81 -7.93 13.51
N LEU A 11 8.73 -8.77 13.06
CA LEU A 11 9.31 -9.83 13.87
C LEU A 11 10.48 -9.24 14.65
N ALA A 12 10.44 -9.36 15.97
CA ALA A 12 11.49 -8.89 16.86
C ALA A 12 12.59 -9.95 17.03
N ARG A 13 13.70 -9.53 17.64
CA ARG A 13 14.84 -10.42 17.93
C ARG A 13 14.55 -11.48 19.00
N ASP A 14 13.52 -11.28 19.81
CA ASP A 14 13.01 -12.26 20.77
C ASP A 14 12.15 -13.36 20.10
N GLY A 15 11.97 -13.30 18.79
CA GLY A 15 11.18 -14.27 18.01
C GLY A 15 9.68 -14.01 18.00
N LYS A 16 9.18 -12.93 18.62
CA LYS A 16 7.77 -12.57 18.66
C LYS A 16 7.43 -11.52 17.61
N THR A 17 6.18 -11.51 17.16
CA THR A 17 5.66 -10.48 16.26
C THR A 17 4.94 -9.41 17.06
N TYR A 18 5.22 -8.15 16.73
CA TYR A 18 4.62 -6.98 17.35
C TYR A 18 4.10 -6.00 16.30
N TYR A 19 3.13 -5.19 16.72
CA TYR A 19 2.95 -3.86 16.15
C TYR A 19 3.79 -2.85 16.95
N GLY A 20 4.26 -1.80 16.31
CA GLY A 20 4.98 -0.73 16.99
C GLY A 20 4.99 0.59 16.24
N ASP A 21 5.27 1.67 16.96
CA ASP A 21 5.56 2.98 16.39
C ASP A 21 7.06 3.08 16.10
N ALA A 22 7.42 3.12 14.82
CA ALA A 22 8.80 3.03 14.36
C ALA A 22 9.66 4.20 14.87
N ILE A 23 10.82 3.87 15.43
CA ILE A 23 11.84 4.83 15.83
C ILE A 23 12.84 4.97 14.70
N LEU A 24 12.91 6.17 14.11
CA LEU A 24 13.85 6.48 13.04
C LEU A 24 15.07 7.26 13.57
N PRO A 25 16.25 7.04 12.97
CA PRO A 25 17.38 7.93 13.20
C PRO A 25 17.02 9.39 12.87
N SER A 26 17.70 10.33 13.52
CA SER A 26 17.50 11.75 13.25
C SER A 26 17.71 12.08 11.76
N GLY A 27 16.80 12.86 11.18
CA GLY A 27 16.82 13.25 9.77
C GLY A 27 16.38 12.16 8.78
N VAL A 28 16.04 10.95 9.24
CA VAL A 28 15.58 9.85 8.37
C VAL A 28 14.06 9.77 8.34
N THR A 29 13.49 9.70 7.14
CA THR A 29 12.05 9.54 6.90
C THR A 29 11.65 8.15 6.41
N ASP A 30 12.62 7.39 5.86
CA ASP A 30 12.42 6.04 5.35
C ASP A 30 12.24 5.02 6.48
N ILE A 31 11.03 4.45 6.58
CA ILE A 31 10.67 3.44 7.59
C ILE A 31 11.49 2.15 7.43
N ALA A 32 11.99 1.81 6.23
CA ALA A 32 12.84 0.63 6.05
C ALA A 32 14.18 0.74 6.81
N LYS A 33 14.56 1.95 7.24
CA LYS A 33 15.75 2.18 8.08
C LYS A 33 15.48 2.06 9.57
N ALA A 34 14.22 1.86 9.99
CA ALA A 34 13.91 1.60 11.38
C ALA A 34 14.65 0.34 11.88
N ARG A 35 15.19 0.43 13.09
CA ARG A 35 15.83 -0.70 13.79
C ARG A 35 15.15 -1.05 15.09
N GLN A 36 14.31 -0.14 15.58
CA GLN A 36 13.56 -0.29 16.82
C GLN A 36 12.17 0.31 16.64
N ALA A 37 11.22 -0.16 17.44
CA ALA A 37 9.90 0.43 17.55
C ALA A 37 9.41 0.38 19.00
N ARG A 38 8.63 1.40 19.41
CA ARG A 38 7.86 1.33 20.65
C ARG A 38 6.67 0.40 20.43
N ILE A 39 6.53 -0.63 21.25
CA ILE A 39 5.47 -1.63 21.09
C ILE A 39 4.10 -0.96 21.22
N VAL A 40 3.20 -1.28 20.28
CA VAL A 40 1.79 -0.92 20.32
C VAL A 40 1.00 -2.11 20.85
N THR A 41 0.19 -1.90 21.88
CA THR A 41 -0.71 -2.92 22.46
C THR A 41 -2.17 -2.55 22.21
N GLY A 42 -3.04 -3.57 22.13
CA GLY A 42 -4.47 -3.39 21.87
C GLY A 42 -4.83 -3.60 20.40
N ASP A 43 -5.99 -3.06 20.00
CA ASP A 43 -6.50 -3.15 18.64
C ASP A 43 -6.10 -1.90 17.85
N ILE A 44 -5.30 -2.08 16.79
CA ILE A 44 -4.81 -1.00 15.93
C ILE A 44 -5.92 -0.25 15.17
N PHE A 45 -7.11 -0.86 15.01
CA PHE A 45 -8.30 -0.22 14.46
C PHE A 45 -9.25 0.30 15.56
N GLY A 46 -9.03 -0.13 16.80
CA GLY A 46 -9.81 0.20 17.98
C GLY A 46 -8.99 0.94 19.04
N ARG A 47 -9.13 0.52 20.30
CA ARG A 47 -8.37 1.08 21.42
C ARG A 47 -6.98 0.45 21.47
N HIS A 48 -5.96 1.29 21.46
CA HIS A 48 -4.56 0.89 21.50
C HIS A 48 -3.68 1.96 22.15
N ASP A 49 -2.54 1.52 22.68
CA ASP A 49 -1.56 2.36 23.36
C ASP A 49 -0.16 2.12 22.78
N VAL A 50 0.58 3.20 22.53
CA VAL A 50 2.02 3.14 22.29
C VAL A 50 2.70 3.08 23.65
N THR A 51 3.35 1.96 23.94
CA THR A 51 4.00 1.73 25.23
C THR A 51 5.41 2.33 25.27
N GLU A 52 6.01 2.43 26.45
CA GLU A 52 7.44 2.76 26.61
C GLU A 52 8.38 1.58 26.29
N ASN A 53 7.83 0.38 26.09
CA ASN A 53 8.63 -0.80 25.78
C ASN A 53 9.13 -0.72 24.34
N VAL A 54 10.45 -0.75 24.18
CA VAL A 54 11.11 -0.74 22.87
C VAL A 54 11.57 -2.15 22.52
N ALA A 55 11.32 -2.57 21.27
CA ALA A 55 11.82 -3.83 20.74
C ALA A 55 12.69 -3.63 19.50
N ASP A 56 13.72 -4.45 19.37
CA ASP A 56 14.58 -4.49 18.20
C ASP A 56 13.89 -5.21 17.04
N ILE A 57 13.85 -4.54 15.90
CA ILE A 57 13.29 -5.06 14.65
C ILE A 57 14.29 -6.03 14.03
N ARG A 58 13.88 -7.30 13.86
CA ARG A 58 14.62 -8.30 13.09
C ARG A 58 14.21 -8.25 11.62
N LEU A 59 12.90 -8.18 11.35
CA LEU A 59 12.33 -8.17 10.01
C LEU A 59 11.02 -7.36 10.01
N LEU A 60 10.90 -6.43 9.07
CA LEU A 60 9.63 -5.75 8.79
C LEU A 60 8.73 -6.68 7.99
N LEU A 61 7.48 -6.80 8.41
CA LEU A 61 6.47 -7.64 7.78
C LEU A 61 5.50 -6.76 6.99
N SER A 62 4.57 -7.39 6.26
CA SER A 62 3.40 -6.68 5.75
C SER A 62 2.75 -5.87 6.89
N PRO A 63 2.46 -4.56 6.68
CA PRO A 63 2.03 -3.67 7.76
C PRO A 63 0.74 -4.10 8.47
N LEU A 64 -0.08 -4.95 7.85
CA LEU A 64 -1.24 -5.56 8.46
C LEU A 64 -1.11 -7.08 8.42
N ALA A 65 -1.54 -7.74 9.50
CA ALA A 65 -1.68 -9.18 9.51
C ALA A 65 -2.81 -9.60 8.54
N PRO A 66 -2.71 -10.76 7.85
CA PRO A 66 -3.73 -11.18 6.87
C PRO A 66 -5.17 -11.17 7.40
N GLU A 67 -5.37 -11.56 8.67
CA GLU A 67 -6.66 -11.59 9.34
C GLU A 67 -7.31 -10.20 9.48
N HIS A 68 -6.52 -9.12 9.43
CA HIS A 68 -7.00 -7.75 9.50
C HIS A 68 -7.46 -7.20 8.15
N VAL A 69 -7.09 -7.84 7.04
CA VAL A 69 -7.44 -7.35 5.71
C VAL A 69 -8.63 -8.12 5.15
N LYS A 70 -9.74 -7.42 4.94
CA LYS A 70 -10.97 -8.05 4.43
C LYS A 70 -11.09 -7.95 2.91
N THR A 71 -10.64 -6.84 2.34
CA THR A 71 -10.68 -6.60 0.90
C THR A 71 -9.50 -5.73 0.48
N VAL A 72 -8.96 -5.97 -0.71
CA VAL A 72 -8.03 -5.07 -1.39
C VAL A 72 -8.78 -4.43 -2.55
N ARG A 73 -8.99 -3.11 -2.46
CA ARG A 73 -9.71 -2.30 -3.45
C ARG A 73 -8.71 -1.40 -4.15
N CYS A 74 -8.80 -1.35 -5.47
CA CYS A 74 -7.85 -0.64 -6.31
C CYS A 74 -8.59 0.29 -7.27
N LEU A 75 -7.91 1.37 -7.67
CA LEU A 75 -8.40 2.39 -8.60
C LEU A 75 -7.54 2.35 -9.86
N GLY A 76 -8.15 2.02 -11.00
CA GLY A 76 -7.47 2.08 -12.29
C GLY A 76 -7.56 3.46 -12.93
N LEU A 77 -6.57 3.80 -13.75
CA LEU A 77 -6.54 5.03 -14.57
C LEU A 77 -6.64 6.32 -13.75
N ASN A 78 -6.20 6.26 -12.48
CA ASN A 78 -6.37 7.34 -11.50
C ASN A 78 -5.30 8.43 -11.56
N TYR A 79 -4.23 8.21 -12.34
CA TYR A 79 -3.18 9.18 -12.60
C TYR A 79 -3.34 9.70 -14.03
N ALA A 80 -3.51 11.02 -14.18
CA ALA A 80 -3.75 11.65 -15.49
C ALA A 80 -2.67 11.35 -16.52
N ASN A 81 -1.42 11.11 -16.09
CA ASN A 81 -0.33 10.69 -16.96
C ASN A 81 -0.44 9.21 -17.38
N HIS A 82 -0.85 8.33 -16.46
CA HIS A 82 -1.01 6.90 -16.74
C HIS A 82 -2.18 6.61 -17.72
N ALA A 83 -3.26 7.40 -17.65
CA ALA A 83 -4.35 7.32 -18.63
C ALA A 83 -3.89 7.67 -20.05
N LYS A 84 -2.99 8.66 -20.18
CA LYS A 84 -2.38 9.04 -21.48
C LYS A 84 -1.44 7.97 -22.00
N GLU A 85 -0.62 7.37 -21.14
CA GLU A 85 0.30 6.28 -21.50
C GLU A 85 -0.43 5.02 -21.99
N SER A 86 -1.58 4.72 -21.39
CA SER A 86 -2.38 3.54 -21.73
C SER A 86 -3.26 3.71 -22.97
N ASN A 87 -3.27 4.88 -23.63
CA ASN A 87 -4.18 5.23 -24.73
C ASN A 87 -5.67 4.97 -24.42
N MET A 88 -6.05 5.02 -23.14
CA MET A 88 -7.44 4.84 -22.70
C MET A 88 -8.10 6.20 -22.53
N ALA A 89 -9.38 6.30 -22.86
CA ALA A 89 -10.16 7.48 -22.55
C ALA A 89 -10.18 7.69 -21.03
N ILE A 90 -10.01 8.94 -20.58
CA ILE A 90 -10.16 9.28 -19.16
C ILE A 90 -11.60 8.90 -18.76
N PRO A 91 -11.77 7.98 -17.80
CA PRO A 91 -13.10 7.49 -17.47
C PRO A 91 -13.92 8.59 -16.79
N LYS A 92 -15.22 8.63 -17.08
CA LYS A 92 -16.15 9.60 -16.47
C LYS A 92 -16.38 9.33 -14.97
N PHE A 93 -16.18 8.10 -14.53
CA PHE A 93 -16.35 7.64 -13.16
C PHE A 93 -15.13 6.79 -12.77
N PRO A 94 -14.77 6.71 -11.48
CA PRO A 94 -13.64 5.91 -11.02
C PRO A 94 -13.77 4.42 -11.41
N VAL A 95 -12.71 3.83 -11.95
CA VAL A 95 -12.70 2.40 -12.32
C VAL A 95 -12.16 1.58 -11.14
N LEU A 96 -13.08 0.99 -10.39
CA LEU A 96 -12.75 0.16 -9.23
C LEU A 96 -12.63 -1.32 -9.61
N PHE A 97 -11.65 -1.98 -8.99
CA PHE A 97 -11.49 -3.43 -9.05
C PHE A 97 -10.95 -3.99 -7.74
N TYR A 98 -10.97 -5.31 -7.62
CA TYR A 98 -10.50 -6.02 -6.45
C TYR A 98 -9.28 -6.87 -6.78
N LYS A 99 -8.36 -6.95 -5.82
CA LYS A 99 -7.35 -8.01 -5.75
C LYS A 99 -7.71 -8.97 -4.61
N PRO A 100 -7.47 -10.28 -4.76
CA PRO A 100 -7.68 -11.23 -3.68
C PRO A 100 -6.73 -10.92 -2.52
N VAL A 101 -7.15 -11.19 -1.28
CA VAL A 101 -6.29 -10.98 -0.10
C VAL A 101 -5.01 -11.80 -0.14
N THR A 102 -4.98 -12.90 -0.89
CA THR A 102 -3.78 -13.73 -1.10
C THR A 102 -2.71 -13.04 -1.94
N SER A 103 -3.07 -11.99 -2.69
CA SER A 103 -2.09 -11.19 -3.42
C SER A 103 -1.22 -10.32 -2.51
N LEU A 104 -1.61 -10.10 -1.26
CA LEU A 104 -0.84 -9.28 -0.32
C LEU A 104 0.52 -9.91 -0.01
N ALA A 105 1.54 -9.07 0.04
CA ALA A 105 2.90 -9.44 0.44
C ALA A 105 3.53 -8.33 1.30
N GLY A 106 4.60 -8.70 2.02
CA GLY A 106 5.41 -7.79 2.79
C GLY A 106 6.34 -6.92 1.93
N PRO A 107 6.96 -5.90 2.54
CA PRO A 107 7.80 -4.92 1.83
C PRO A 107 9.11 -5.51 1.28
N THR A 108 9.53 -6.68 1.76
CA THR A 108 10.76 -7.36 1.34
C THR A 108 10.50 -8.79 0.87
N ASP A 109 9.24 -9.18 0.74
CA ASP A 109 8.89 -10.51 0.28
C ASP A 109 9.15 -10.60 -1.24
N PRO A 110 9.54 -11.77 -1.77
CA PRO A 110 9.69 -11.94 -3.20
C PRO A 110 8.34 -11.84 -3.91
N ILE A 111 8.35 -11.34 -5.15
CA ILE A 111 7.17 -11.35 -6.03
C ILE A 111 7.26 -12.60 -6.91
N PRO A 112 6.45 -13.64 -6.66
CA PRO A 112 6.52 -14.87 -7.45
C PRO A 112 5.93 -14.63 -8.85
N VAL A 113 6.63 -15.08 -9.88
CA VAL A 113 6.18 -14.99 -11.28
C VAL A 113 5.82 -16.38 -11.77
N HIS A 114 4.52 -16.70 -11.74
CA HIS A 114 3.99 -17.99 -12.19
C HIS A 114 4.24 -18.23 -13.69
N PRO A 115 4.35 -19.50 -14.14
CA PRO A 115 4.63 -19.80 -15.55
C PRO A 115 3.69 -19.12 -16.57
N ILE A 116 2.40 -19.03 -16.25
CA ILE A 116 1.40 -18.34 -17.09
C ILE A 116 1.66 -16.83 -17.23
N ALA A 117 2.39 -16.24 -16.28
CA ALA A 117 2.77 -14.83 -16.24
C ALA A 117 4.19 -14.56 -16.78
N GLN A 118 4.90 -15.60 -17.25
CA GLN A 118 6.21 -15.45 -17.90
C GLN A 118 6.08 -15.26 -19.42
N THR A 119 4.89 -15.42 -19.97
CA THR A 119 4.62 -15.28 -21.40
C THR A 119 4.42 -13.81 -21.79
N GLY A 120 4.77 -13.44 -23.02
CA GLY A 120 4.38 -12.15 -23.60
C GLY A 120 5.15 -10.91 -23.10
N SER A 121 6.06 -11.04 -22.12
CA SER A 121 6.89 -9.94 -21.59
C SER A 121 6.09 -8.69 -21.22
N THR A 122 4.91 -8.86 -20.59
CA THR A 122 4.03 -7.75 -20.18
C THR A 122 3.82 -7.65 -18.68
N LEU A 123 4.74 -8.23 -17.89
CA LEU A 123 4.76 -8.05 -16.43
C LEU A 123 5.25 -6.65 -16.11
N ASP A 124 4.54 -5.97 -15.21
CA ASP A 124 4.69 -4.56 -14.96
C ASP A 124 4.55 -4.25 -13.46
N TYR A 125 5.18 -3.15 -13.05
CA TYR A 125 5.07 -2.58 -11.71
C TYR A 125 4.21 -1.33 -11.75
N GLU A 126 3.54 -1.04 -10.65
CA GLU A 126 2.73 0.16 -10.49
C GLU A 126 2.92 0.65 -9.07
N CYS A 127 3.77 1.66 -8.86
CA CYS A 127 3.94 2.24 -7.53
C CYS A 127 2.71 3.09 -7.20
N GLU A 128 2.04 2.74 -6.12
CA GLU A 128 0.75 3.30 -5.72
C GLU A 128 0.76 3.81 -4.28
N LEU A 129 -0.02 4.87 -4.03
CA LEU A 129 -0.36 5.29 -2.67
C LEU A 129 -1.44 4.35 -2.12
N VAL A 130 -1.11 3.62 -1.06
CA VAL A 130 -2.07 2.74 -0.38
C VAL A 130 -2.74 3.50 0.75
N ILE A 131 -4.07 3.53 0.74
CA ILE A 131 -4.89 4.10 1.80
C ILE A 131 -5.39 2.96 2.70
N VAL A 132 -5.09 3.04 3.99
CA VAL A 132 -5.59 2.07 4.98
C VAL A 132 -6.80 2.67 5.69
N ILE A 133 -7.96 2.05 5.49
CA ILE A 133 -9.20 2.47 6.16
C ILE A 133 -9.18 2.01 7.62
N GLY A 134 -9.41 2.96 8.53
CA GLY A 134 -9.34 2.76 9.98
C GLY A 134 -10.70 2.57 10.65
N LYS A 135 -11.79 2.97 9.99
CA LYS A 135 -13.14 2.95 10.54
C LYS A 135 -14.12 2.42 9.50
N THR A 136 -15.18 1.75 9.95
CA THR A 136 -16.32 1.41 9.08
C THR A 136 -16.90 2.68 8.47
N ALA A 137 -17.10 2.68 7.16
CA ALA A 137 -17.54 3.83 6.39
C ALA A 137 -18.62 3.39 5.38
N ALA A 138 -19.66 4.21 5.21
CA ALA A 138 -20.69 4.08 4.19
C ALA A 138 -21.20 5.49 3.84
N ASP A 139 -21.40 5.76 2.55
CA ASP A 139 -21.95 7.04 2.04
C ASP A 139 -21.27 8.29 2.62
N VAL A 140 -19.93 8.24 2.78
CA VAL A 140 -19.14 9.32 3.36
C VAL A 140 -18.95 10.44 2.34
N SER A 141 -19.12 11.68 2.80
CA SER A 141 -18.88 12.89 2.01
C SER A 141 -17.39 13.07 1.68
N GLU A 142 -17.08 13.85 0.64
CA GLU A 142 -15.68 14.10 0.23
C GLU A 142 -14.87 14.80 1.35
N ASP A 143 -15.49 15.74 2.06
CA ASP A 143 -14.87 16.52 3.13
C ASP A 143 -14.64 15.73 4.42
N GLU A 144 -15.42 14.68 4.67
CA GLU A 144 -15.24 13.78 5.82
C GLU A 144 -14.36 12.55 5.51
N ALA A 145 -14.03 12.30 4.24
CA ALA A 145 -13.38 11.06 3.79
C ALA A 145 -12.08 10.74 4.55
N LEU A 146 -11.26 11.76 4.82
CA LEU A 146 -9.96 11.57 5.48
C LEU A 146 -10.09 11.20 6.97
N ASP A 147 -11.24 11.43 7.60
CA ASP A 147 -11.47 11.06 9.00
C ASP A 147 -11.64 9.54 9.21
N TYR A 148 -11.86 8.80 8.12
CA TYR A 148 -11.98 7.35 8.11
C TYR A 148 -10.64 6.66 7.79
N VAL A 149 -9.61 7.42 7.40
CA VAL A 149 -8.29 6.88 7.05
C VAL A 149 -7.44 6.68 8.30
N LEU A 150 -6.92 5.46 8.49
CA LEU A 150 -5.93 5.17 9.52
C LEU A 150 -4.58 5.79 9.17
N GLY A 151 -4.18 5.65 7.90
CA GLY A 151 -2.95 6.19 7.37
C GLY A 151 -2.66 5.68 5.97
N TYR A 152 -1.42 5.93 5.54
CA TYR A 152 -0.96 5.70 4.18
C TYR A 152 0.26 4.78 4.16
N ALA A 153 0.40 3.98 3.11
CA ALA A 153 1.56 3.15 2.83
C ALA A 153 1.95 3.26 1.35
N VAL A 154 3.08 2.66 0.98
CA VAL A 154 3.47 2.48 -0.43
C VAL A 154 3.09 1.07 -0.85
N GLY A 155 2.54 0.92 -2.05
CA GLY A 155 2.19 -0.37 -2.64
C GLY A 155 2.76 -0.55 -4.04
N ASN A 156 2.82 -1.80 -4.49
CA ASN A 156 3.05 -2.13 -5.88
C ASN A 156 1.85 -2.93 -6.42
N ASP A 157 1.10 -2.39 -7.36
CA ASP A 157 0.02 -3.11 -8.05
C ASP A 157 0.59 -3.91 -9.23
N VAL A 158 1.28 -5.01 -8.92
CA VAL A 158 1.91 -5.85 -9.94
C VAL A 158 0.87 -6.37 -10.91
N SER A 159 1.17 -6.22 -12.20
CA SER A 159 0.22 -6.39 -13.28
C SER A 159 0.84 -7.14 -14.45
N HIS A 160 0.06 -8.00 -15.11
CA HIS A 160 0.40 -8.59 -16.38
C HIS A 160 -0.54 -8.04 -17.45
N ARG A 161 -0.05 -7.13 -18.29
CA ARG A 161 -0.92 -6.31 -19.17
C ARG A 161 -1.70 -7.12 -20.18
N GLU A 162 -1.12 -8.19 -20.72
CA GLU A 162 -1.84 -9.07 -21.65
C GLU A 162 -3.03 -9.78 -20.97
N TRP A 163 -2.84 -10.34 -19.78
CA TRP A 163 -3.91 -10.97 -18.99
C TRP A 163 -4.91 -9.96 -18.43
N GLN A 164 -4.48 -8.73 -18.17
CA GLN A 164 -5.34 -7.64 -17.73
C GLN A 164 -6.26 -7.13 -18.84
N ILE A 165 -5.72 -6.87 -20.04
CA ILE A 165 -6.40 -6.11 -21.10
C ILE A 165 -6.91 -7.01 -22.22
N GLN A 166 -6.06 -7.91 -22.74
CA GLN A 166 -6.36 -8.64 -23.97
C GLN A 166 -7.08 -9.97 -23.70
N ARG A 167 -6.67 -10.69 -22.65
CA ARG A 167 -7.19 -12.03 -22.33
C ARG A 167 -8.17 -12.05 -21.16
N GLY A 168 -8.26 -10.95 -20.41
CA GLY A 168 -9.08 -10.85 -19.19
C GLY A 168 -10.59 -10.78 -19.41
N GLY A 169 -11.07 -10.75 -20.66
CA GLY A 169 -12.51 -10.70 -20.96
C GLY A 169 -13.22 -9.45 -20.37
N GLY A 170 -12.49 -8.34 -20.25
CA GLY A 170 -12.98 -7.11 -19.60
C GLY A 170 -12.83 -7.09 -18.07
N GLN A 171 -12.27 -8.14 -17.46
CA GLN A 171 -11.96 -8.21 -16.03
C GLN A 171 -10.44 -8.18 -15.81
N TRP A 172 -9.99 -7.39 -14.83
CA TRP A 172 -8.56 -7.22 -14.56
C TRP A 172 -7.99 -8.25 -13.57
N SER A 173 -8.87 -9.02 -12.90
CA SER A 173 -8.49 -9.90 -11.79
C SER A 173 -7.42 -10.92 -12.15
N LEU A 174 -7.46 -11.54 -13.33
CA LEU A 174 -6.45 -12.53 -13.72
C LEU A 174 -5.08 -11.87 -13.94
N GLY A 175 -5.05 -10.68 -14.55
CA GLY A 175 -3.81 -9.95 -14.77
C GLY A 175 -3.22 -9.31 -13.53
N LYS A 176 -3.94 -9.25 -12.40
CA LYS A 176 -3.51 -8.55 -11.18
C LYS A 176 -3.59 -9.42 -9.92
N GLY A 177 -4.20 -10.60 -9.97
CA GLY A 177 -4.65 -11.32 -8.78
C GLY A 177 -3.76 -12.45 -8.30
N PHE A 178 -2.55 -12.62 -8.85
CA PHE A 178 -1.65 -13.67 -8.39
C PHE A 178 -1.17 -13.42 -6.96
N ASP A 179 -0.76 -14.48 -6.27
CA ASP A 179 -0.25 -14.40 -4.91
C ASP A 179 1.03 -13.55 -4.87
N GLY A 180 1.13 -12.67 -3.86
CA GLY A 180 2.26 -11.74 -3.71
C GLY A 180 2.34 -10.58 -4.72
N TRP A 181 1.31 -10.35 -5.54
CA TRP A 181 1.25 -9.25 -6.53
C TRP A 181 0.68 -7.93 -6.00
N ALA A 182 0.50 -7.82 -4.68
CA ALA A 182 0.11 -6.61 -3.96
C ALA A 182 1.03 -6.35 -2.75
N PRO A 183 2.37 -6.31 -2.90
CA PRO A 183 3.22 -5.98 -1.78
C PRO A 183 2.98 -4.54 -1.35
N PHE A 184 2.94 -4.30 -0.05
CA PHE A 184 2.81 -2.96 0.50
C PHE A 184 3.59 -2.80 1.82
N GLY A 185 3.96 -1.56 2.12
CA GLY A 185 4.71 -1.19 3.32
C GLY A 185 5.73 -0.10 3.04
N PRO A 186 6.84 -0.04 3.81
CA PRO A 186 7.21 -0.91 4.94
C PRO A 186 6.46 -0.62 6.26
N GLY A 187 5.55 0.36 6.28
CA GLY A 187 4.70 0.68 7.42
C GLY A 187 3.51 1.54 7.00
N ILE A 188 2.67 1.90 7.96
CA ILE A 188 1.53 2.81 7.79
C ILE A 188 1.84 4.13 8.49
N VAL A 189 1.78 5.22 7.75
CA VAL A 189 2.08 6.57 8.20
C VAL A 189 0.78 7.33 8.40
N THR A 190 0.54 7.84 9.60
CA THR A 190 -0.72 8.53 9.94
C THR A 190 -0.67 9.99 9.50
N ASN A 191 -1.83 10.65 9.61
CA ASN A 191 -1.97 12.10 9.38
C ASN A 191 -1.17 12.98 10.36
N LYS A 192 -0.53 12.39 11.39
CA LYS A 192 0.46 13.10 12.21
C LYS A 192 1.69 13.50 11.40
N VAL A 193 2.06 12.70 10.41
CA VAL A 193 3.25 12.88 9.57
C VAL A 193 2.87 13.34 8.16
N VAL A 194 1.90 12.68 7.51
CA VAL A 194 1.41 13.07 6.17
C VAL A 194 0.21 14.00 6.34
N LYS A 195 0.43 15.31 6.23
CA LYS A 195 -0.64 16.32 6.41
C LYS A 195 -1.51 16.47 5.18
N ASP A 196 -0.91 16.38 4.00
CA ASP A 196 -1.58 16.48 2.73
C ASP A 196 -1.20 15.28 1.85
N PRO A 197 -2.04 14.25 1.75
CA PRO A 197 -1.78 13.08 0.92
C PRO A 197 -1.86 13.38 -0.59
N GLN A 198 -2.43 14.53 -0.99
CA GLN A 198 -2.55 14.93 -2.39
C GLN A 198 -1.28 15.60 -2.92
N ASN A 199 -0.36 15.98 -2.02
CA ASN A 199 0.90 16.62 -2.36
C ASN A 199 2.08 15.72 -2.00
N LEU A 200 2.05 14.49 -2.51
CA LEU A 200 3.12 13.51 -2.35
C LEU A 200 3.72 13.19 -3.72
N LYS A 201 5.03 12.92 -3.73
CA LYS A 201 5.71 12.37 -4.91
C LYS A 201 5.80 10.87 -4.79
N ILE A 202 5.54 10.19 -5.89
CA ILE A 202 5.66 8.74 -6.00
C ILE A 202 6.64 8.38 -7.11
N PHE A 203 7.44 7.35 -6.89
CA PHE A 203 8.39 6.88 -7.89
C PHE A 203 8.68 5.39 -7.72
N THR A 204 9.13 4.77 -8.81
CA THR A 204 9.59 3.38 -8.82
C THR A 204 11.04 3.32 -9.24
N LYS A 205 11.82 2.45 -8.58
CA LYS A 205 13.16 2.09 -9.02
C LYS A 205 13.27 0.59 -9.25
N VAL A 206 13.88 0.21 -10.37
CA VAL A 206 14.24 -1.18 -10.69
C VAL A 206 15.75 -1.22 -10.88
N ASN A 207 16.43 -2.08 -10.10
CA ASN A 207 17.90 -2.18 -10.11
C ASN A 207 18.63 -0.84 -9.89
N GLY A 208 18.02 0.08 -9.13
CA GLY A 208 18.56 1.40 -8.83
C GLY A 208 18.19 2.49 -9.85
N GLU A 209 17.69 2.12 -11.02
CA GLU A 209 17.25 3.06 -12.06
C GLU A 209 15.82 3.51 -11.82
N THR A 210 15.55 4.81 -12.00
CA THR A 210 14.20 5.35 -11.83
C THR A 210 13.42 5.13 -13.12
N VAL A 211 12.28 4.44 -13.01
CA VAL A 211 11.49 3.98 -14.15
C VAL A 211 10.06 4.53 -14.16
N GLN A 212 9.61 5.08 -13.03
CA GLN A 212 8.32 5.77 -12.90
C GLN A 212 8.52 6.96 -11.96
N VAL A 213 7.95 8.11 -12.29
CA VAL A 213 7.85 9.29 -11.41
C VAL A 213 6.48 9.92 -11.62
N GLY A 214 5.80 10.28 -10.53
CA GLY A 214 4.54 10.98 -10.57
C GLY A 214 4.25 11.72 -9.27
N ASP A 215 3.11 12.40 -9.25
CA ASP A 215 2.54 13.02 -8.06
C ASP A 215 1.29 12.23 -7.66
N ALA A 216 1.01 12.13 -6.36
CA ALA A 216 -0.20 11.49 -5.84
C ALA A 216 -1.46 12.08 -6.49
N PRO A 217 -2.53 11.28 -6.64
CA PRO A 217 -3.69 11.69 -7.41
C PRO A 217 -4.36 12.88 -6.74
N GLN A 218 -4.65 13.90 -7.55
CA GLN A 218 -5.43 15.06 -7.11
C GLN A 218 -6.93 14.70 -7.13
N THR A 219 -7.69 15.25 -6.17
CA THR A 219 -9.13 15.04 -5.87
C THR A 219 -10.10 14.95 -7.04
N GLN A 220 -9.74 15.35 -8.27
CA GLN A 220 -10.61 15.18 -9.44
C GLN A 220 -10.99 13.73 -9.73
N ALA A 221 -10.21 12.74 -9.26
CA ALA A 221 -10.46 11.33 -9.52
C ALA A 221 -11.27 10.62 -8.42
N MET A 222 -11.73 11.35 -7.39
CA MET A 222 -12.65 10.85 -6.35
C MET A 222 -14.08 11.39 -6.49
N ARG A 223 -14.39 12.09 -7.59
CA ARG A 223 -15.74 12.55 -7.95
C ARG A 223 -16.50 11.53 -8.80
#